data_AF-A0A8K0NDT7-F1
#
_entry.id   AF-A0A8K0NDT7-F1
#
_cell.length_a   1.000
_cell.length_b   1.000
_cell.length_c   1.000
_cell.angle_alpha   90.00
_cell.angle_beta   90.00
_cell.angle_gamma   90.00
#
_symmetry.space_group_name_H-M   'P 1'
#
loop_
_entity.id
_entity.type
_entity.pdbx_description
1 polymer ?
#
loop_
_entity_poly.entity_id
_entity_poly.type
_entity_poly.pdbx_seq_one_letter_code
_entity_poly.pdbx_strand_id
1 'polypeptide(L)' 'MASSQCCENPPTVNPAGGQGCVVDDLGGLKAYIAGPSDSKLAILLISDVLGNY' A
#
# COMPACT_ATOMS: atom_id res chain seq x y z
N MET A 1 -11.81 -11.26 9.09
CA MET A 1 -10.72 -11.80 8.26
C MET A 1 -11.25 -11.85 6.86
N ALA A 2 -10.71 -11.02 5.99
CA ALA A 2 -11.02 -11.12 4.60
C ALA A 2 -10.49 -12.46 4.07
N SER A 3 -11.09 -12.87 2.97
CA SER A 3 -10.81 -14.12 2.29
C SER A 3 -9.32 -14.26 1.91
N SER A 4 -8.90 -15.47 1.54
CA SER A 4 -7.54 -15.76 1.04
C SER A 4 -7.07 -14.82 -0.08
N GLN A 5 -8.00 -14.16 -0.75
CA GLN A 5 -7.77 -13.22 -1.84
C GLN A 5 -6.88 -12.02 -1.46
N CYS A 6 -6.85 -11.58 -0.19
CA CYS A 6 -5.93 -10.51 0.22
C CYS A 6 -4.46 -10.92 0.16
N CYS A 7 -4.16 -12.17 0.51
CA CYS A 7 -2.81 -12.72 0.51
C CYS A 7 -2.45 -13.34 -0.84
N GLU A 8 -3.40 -14.00 -1.51
CA GLU A 8 -3.18 -14.69 -2.78
C GLU A 8 -3.24 -13.75 -3.99
N ASN A 9 -3.95 -12.62 -3.87
CA ASN A 9 -4.18 -11.72 -5.00
C ASN A 9 -4.01 -10.25 -4.59
N PRO A 10 -2.84 -9.85 -4.04
CA PRO A 10 -2.61 -8.48 -3.61
C PRO A 10 -2.83 -7.51 -4.78
N PRO A 11 -3.40 -6.32 -4.54
CA PRO A 11 -3.58 -5.33 -5.60
C PRO A 11 -2.23 -5.00 -6.23
N THR A 12 -2.15 -5.09 -7.56
CA THR A 12 -0.93 -4.70 -8.29
C THR A 12 -0.64 -3.24 -8.02
N VAL A 13 0.52 -2.96 -7.44
CA VAL A 13 0.93 -1.58 -7.17
C VAL A 13 1.14 -0.88 -8.52
N ASN A 14 0.23 0.03 -8.87
CA ASN A 14 0.36 0.87 -10.04
C ASN A 14 1.21 2.10 -9.67
N PRO A 15 2.46 2.24 -10.16
CA PRO A 15 3.28 3.40 -9.88
C PRO A 15 2.70 4.71 -10.47
N ALA A 16 1.74 4.62 -11.40
CA ALA A 16 1.02 5.75 -11.95
C ALA A 16 -0.37 5.98 -11.31
N GLY A 17 -0.73 5.22 -10.27
CA GLY A 17 -2.05 5.26 -9.64
C GLY A 17 -2.32 6.49 -8.74
N GLY A 18 -1.32 7.35 -8.53
CA GLY A 18 -1.42 8.56 -7.71
C GLY A 18 -0.09 9.30 -7.58
N GLN A 19 -0.06 10.34 -6.73
CA GLN A 19 1.17 11.00 -6.31
C GLN A 19 1.88 10.18 -5.23
N GLY A 20 3.14 9.80 -5.43
CA GLY A 20 3.90 9.00 -4.47
C GLY A 20 4.95 8.13 -5.13
N CYS A 21 5.53 7.23 -4.35
CA CYS A 21 6.47 6.23 -4.82
C CYS A 21 6.20 4.89 -4.15
N VAL A 22 6.51 3.82 -4.86
CA VAL A 22 6.51 2.47 -4.33
C VAL A 22 7.85 2.24 -3.62
N VAL A 23 7.80 1.81 -2.37
CA VAL A 23 8.98 1.36 -1.64
C VAL A 23 8.88 -0.14 -1.42
N ASP A 24 9.98 -0.85 -1.55
CA ASP A 24 10.03 -2.30 -1.34
C ASP A 24 10.12 -2.66 0.15
N ASP A 25 10.63 -1.75 0.97
CA ASP A 25 10.87 -1.96 2.40
C ASP A 25 10.33 -0.83 3.27
N LEU A 26 9.07 -0.96 3.70
CA LEU A 26 8.52 -0.23 4.84
C LEU A 26 8.29 -1.23 5.99
N GLY A 27 9.33 -1.45 6.81
CA GLY A 27 9.27 -2.47 7.86
C GLY A 27 9.16 -3.90 7.33
N GLY A 28 9.76 -4.17 6.15
CA GLY A 28 9.71 -5.46 5.46
C GLY A 28 8.46 -5.67 4.58
N LEU A 29 7.63 -4.63 4.42
CA LEU A 29 6.46 -4.65 3.54
C LEU A 29 6.67 -3.71 2.35
N LYS A 30 6.31 -4.20 1.15
CA LYS A 30 6.18 -3.35 -0.03
C LYS A 30 5.00 -2.40 0.15
N ALA A 31 5.24 -1.10 0.10
CA ALA A 31 4.25 -0.09 0.42
C ALA A 31 4.20 1.04 -0.61
N TYR A 32 3.05 1.70 -0.67
CA TYR A 32 2.90 2.96 -1.38
C TYR A 32 3.01 4.10 -0.38
N ILE A 33 3.93 5.04 -0.62
CA ILE A 33 4.12 6.20 0.24
C ILE A 33 3.87 7.47 -0.57
N ALA A 34 3.09 8.37 0.01
CA ALA A 34 2.80 9.69 -0.53
C ALA A 34 2.93 10.74 0.57
N GLY A 35 3.27 11.97 0.19
CA GLY A 35 3.42 13.10 1.10
C GLY A 35 4.88 13.54 1.29
N PRO A 36 5.10 14.60 2.09
CA PRO A 36 6.41 15.20 2.29
C PRO A 36 7.33 14.32 3.16
N SER A 37 8.60 14.21 2.77
CA SER A 37 9.60 13.39 3.47
C SER A 37 9.96 13.89 4.87
N ASP A 38 9.67 15.16 5.21
CA ASP A 38 9.91 15.72 6.55
C ASP A 38 8.74 15.53 7.51
N SER A 39 7.64 14.90 7.05
CA SER A 39 6.47 14.68 7.90
C SER A 39 6.83 13.87 9.14
N LYS A 40 6.49 14.40 10.32
CA LYS A 40 6.66 13.72 11.60
C LYS A 40 5.54 12.73 11.92
N LEU A 41 4.50 12.71 11.09
CA LEU A 41 3.32 11.87 11.24
C LEU A 41 3.05 11.12 9.93
N ALA A 42 2.61 9.88 10.04
CA ALA A 42 2.22 9.05 8.90
C ALA A 42 0.86 8.40 9.18
N ILE A 43 0.08 8.21 8.12
CA ILE A 43 -1.17 7.44 8.17
C ILE A 43 -0.90 6.12 7.45
N LEU A 44 -1.09 5.00 8.16
CA LEU A 44 -0.93 3.66 7.59
C LEU A 44 -2.31 3.07 7.32
N LEU A 45 -2.65 2.89 6.04
CA LEU A 45 -3.85 2.17 5.61
C LEU A 45 -3.49 0.70 5.39
N ILE A 46 -4.07 -0.18 6.21
CA ILE A 46 -4.01 -1.64 6.01
C ILE A 46 -5.43 -2.09 5.70
N SER A 47 -5.63 -2.62 4.51
CA SER A 47 -6.90 -3.24 4.12
C SER A 47 -6.69 -4.74 4.04
N ASP A 48 -7.57 -5.49 4.70
CA ASP A 48 -7.69 -6.94 4.50
C ASP A 48 -8.56 -7.21 3.24
N VAL A 49 -9.26 -6.23 2.67
CA VAL A 49 -10.19 -6.46 1.54
C VAL A 49 -9.57 -6.06 0.20
N LEU A 50 -9.69 -6.93 -0.80
CA LEU A 50 -9.41 -6.62 -2.21
C LEU A 50 -10.59 -5.84 -2.82
N GLY A 51 -10.33 -4.61 -3.27
CA GLY A 51 -11.30 -3.84 -4.05
C GLY A 51 -11.39 -4.39 -5.48
N ASN A 52 -12.59 -4.77 -5.92
CA ASN A 52 -12.85 -5.08 -7.33
C ASN A 52 -13.12 -3.79 -8.11
N TYR A 53 -12.58 -3.72 -9.33
CA TYR A 53 -12.88 -2.67 -10.32
C TYR A 53 -14.26 -2.86 -10.95
#